data_AF-A0A944H4K7-F1
#
_entry.id   AF-A0A944H4K7-F1
#
_cell.length_a   1.000
_cell.length_b   1.000
_cell.length_c   1.000
_cell.angle_alpha   90.00
_cell.angle_beta   90.00
_cell.angle_gamma   90.00
#
_symmetry.space_group_name_H-M   'P 1'
#
loop_
_entity.id
_entity.type
_entity.pdbx_description
1 polymer ?
#
loop_
_entity_poly.entity_id
_entity_poly.type
_entity_poly.pdbx_seq_one_letter_code
_entity_poly.pdbx_strand_id
1 'polypeptide(L)'
;MPRITMYMIPLLIHLFLVPPTQAATTHDAARLLKPAQIEGQIILPSQHVVVPNEYWYVHQWTSATLPQELVGDDVRVQVWDNTNRVVAQFGTRSLDSPTLDLSMIDATAYPSIRIVLFSTTQRFDPNIVHSMYFSYNSTFNTRLVMFMLFFATLLAGTLFGLIKSRASLRTLLLHMWQGTQHAPPSHAVFASLICLSLFAYALGSYTSITHSLYLLIKIPILLYGSLLISFAAIAVVLSLFNIPFTLRSLVQMCTRVVLAVSCALASFSPLVIFYIHYPFSHDQLLAMVIVLFGIAAVAGLVTLAMLIFRSTHSRSKTLLVIGVWFIMYGSVLMQLGWMLRPWVGTRDPVYNTVPFARPYSGNVFIEIIHTLNRL
;
A
#
# COMPACT_ATOMS: atom_id res chain seq x y z
N MET A 1 -34.54 8.72 -21.44
CA MET A 1 -33.42 9.56 -21.90
C MET A 1 -32.24 8.66 -22.30
N PRO A 2 -32.04 8.37 -23.60
CA PRO A 2 -30.98 7.46 -24.08
C PRO A 2 -29.80 8.15 -24.79
N ARG A 3 -29.68 9.49 -24.75
CA ARG A 3 -28.68 10.22 -25.55
C ARG A 3 -27.27 10.30 -24.96
N ILE A 4 -27.06 9.94 -23.69
CA ILE A 4 -25.73 10.08 -23.03
C ILE A 4 -24.84 8.85 -23.29
N THR A 5 -25.41 7.66 -23.46
CA THR A 5 -24.66 6.43 -23.77
C THR A 5 -23.98 6.46 -25.15
N MET A 6 -24.47 7.28 -26.08
CA MET A 6 -23.97 7.33 -27.46
C MET A 6 -22.68 8.16 -27.61
N TYR A 7 -22.35 9.02 -26.65
CA TYR A 7 -21.15 9.87 -26.69
C TYR A 7 -19.94 9.30 -25.91
N MET A 8 -20.14 8.33 -25.00
CA MET A 8 -19.01 7.71 -24.28
C MET A 8 -18.29 6.62 -25.09
N ILE A 9 -18.98 5.96 -26.00
CA ILE A 9 -18.42 4.87 -26.83
C ILE A 9 -17.34 5.40 -27.80
N PRO A 10 -17.54 6.54 -28.51
CA PRO A 10 -16.51 7.10 -29.39
C PRO A 10 -15.26 7.58 -28.63
N LEU A 11 -15.41 8.13 -27.42
CA LEU A 11 -14.27 8.57 -26.59
C LEU A 11 -13.42 7.39 -26.12
N LEU A 12 -14.07 6.29 -25.72
CA LEU A 12 -13.41 5.02 -25.40
C LEU A 12 -12.68 4.47 -26.63
N ILE A 13 -13.33 4.43 -27.80
CA ILE A 13 -12.72 3.94 -29.06
C ILE A 13 -11.51 4.81 -29.46
N HIS A 14 -11.56 6.12 -29.25
CA HIS A 14 -10.43 7.00 -29.58
C HIS A 14 -9.21 6.77 -28.67
N LEU A 15 -9.44 6.43 -27.39
CA LEU A 15 -8.40 5.99 -26.44
C LEU A 15 -7.85 4.59 -26.77
N PHE A 16 -8.64 3.71 -27.38
CA PHE A 16 -8.22 2.36 -27.83
C PHE A 16 -7.41 2.37 -29.14
N LEU A 17 -7.50 3.43 -29.95
CA LEU A 17 -6.85 3.53 -31.26
C LEU A 17 -5.55 4.35 -31.24
N VAL A 18 -5.11 4.86 -30.08
CA VAL A 18 -3.75 5.42 -29.97
C VAL A 18 -2.78 4.25 -30.02
N PRO A 19 -1.96 4.11 -31.08
CA PRO A 19 -0.98 3.03 -31.15
C PRO A 19 -0.05 3.13 -29.92
N PRO A 20 0.48 2.01 -29.41
CA PRO A 20 1.49 2.06 -28.35
C PRO A 20 2.57 3.01 -28.81
N THR A 21 2.71 4.13 -28.09
CA THR A 21 3.69 5.15 -28.40
C THR A 21 5.05 4.47 -28.48
N GLN A 22 5.77 4.74 -29.58
CA GLN A 22 7.13 4.24 -29.77
C GLN A 22 7.93 4.53 -28.50
N ALA A 23 8.64 3.53 -27.99
CA ALA A 23 9.46 3.70 -26.81
C ALA A 23 10.42 4.87 -27.05
N ALA A 24 10.28 5.94 -26.25
CA ALA A 24 11.19 7.07 -26.32
C ALA A 24 12.42 6.73 -25.47
N THR A 25 13.58 6.61 -26.12
CA THR A 25 14.85 6.48 -25.41
C THR A 25 15.31 7.87 -25.00
N THR A 26 15.50 8.07 -23.70
CA THR A 26 16.04 9.33 -23.14
C THR A 26 17.44 9.07 -22.60
N HIS A 27 18.31 10.07 -22.74
CA HIS A 27 19.69 10.02 -22.28
C HIS A 27 19.95 11.08 -21.22
N ASP A 28 20.39 10.67 -20.04
CA ASP A 28 20.78 11.56 -18.94
C ASP A 28 22.27 11.44 -18.64
N ALA A 29 22.92 12.56 -18.37
CA ALA A 29 24.34 12.60 -18.02
C ALA A 29 24.54 12.64 -16.50
N ALA A 30 25.42 11.80 -15.97
CA ALA A 30 25.86 11.81 -14.58
C ALA A 30 27.35 12.09 -14.49
N ARG A 31 27.77 12.89 -13.51
CA ARG A 31 29.20 13.13 -13.25
C ARG A 31 29.74 12.15 -12.22
N LEU A 32 30.98 11.70 -12.42
CA LEU A 32 31.74 11.05 -11.36
C LEU A 32 32.08 12.05 -10.25
N LEU A 33 31.91 11.64 -9.00
CA LEU A 33 32.30 12.38 -7.81
C LEU A 33 33.78 12.10 -7.49
N LYS A 34 34.33 12.90 -6.57
CA LYS A 34 35.74 12.77 -6.16
C LYS A 34 36.02 11.34 -5.63
N PRO A 35 37.16 10.72 -6.01
CA PRO A 35 37.52 9.41 -5.53
C PRO A 35 37.66 9.38 -4.01
N ALA A 36 37.17 8.31 -3.38
CA ALA A 36 37.41 8.02 -1.96
C ALA A 36 38.25 6.75 -1.84
N GLN A 37 39.14 6.66 -0.86
CA GLN A 37 39.86 5.43 -0.54
C GLN A 37 39.24 4.78 0.70
N ILE A 38 38.84 3.52 0.57
CA ILE A 38 38.35 2.69 1.67
C ILE A 38 39.11 1.36 1.61
N GLU A 39 39.78 1.00 2.71
CA GLU A 39 40.49 -0.29 2.84
C GLU A 39 41.49 -0.58 1.70
N GLY A 40 42.15 0.46 1.19
CA GLY A 40 43.13 0.32 0.09
C GLY A 40 42.51 0.17 -1.30
N GLN A 41 41.19 0.24 -1.43
CA GLN A 41 40.49 0.31 -2.71
C GLN A 41 40.09 1.76 -3.04
N ILE A 42 40.18 2.13 -4.31
CA ILE A 42 39.72 3.43 -4.80
C ILE A 42 38.28 3.26 -5.26
N ILE A 43 37.40 4.10 -4.73
CA ILE A 43 35.97 4.12 -5.00
C ILE A 43 35.61 5.41 -5.74
N LEU A 44 35.01 5.29 -6.92
CA LEU A 44 34.50 6.41 -7.70
C LEU A 44 32.97 6.29 -7.84
N PRO A 45 32.19 6.98 -6.99
CA PRO A 45 30.74 7.01 -7.13
C PRO A 45 30.30 8.06 -8.16
N SER A 46 29.26 7.77 -8.93
CA SER A 46 28.57 8.77 -9.76
C SER A 46 27.53 9.55 -8.97
N GLN A 47 27.09 10.69 -9.52
CA GLN A 47 25.83 11.30 -9.13
C GLN A 47 24.66 10.34 -9.39
N HIS A 48 23.58 10.54 -8.64
CA HIS A 48 22.33 9.83 -8.89
C HIS A 48 21.68 10.34 -10.18
N VAL A 49 21.30 9.41 -11.04
CA VAL A 49 20.36 9.68 -12.12
C VAL A 49 18.98 9.30 -11.61
N VAL A 50 18.00 10.17 -11.89
CA VAL A 50 16.62 10.00 -11.45
C VAL A 50 15.76 9.98 -12.69
N VAL A 51 15.05 8.88 -12.89
CA VAL A 51 14.02 8.82 -13.93
C VAL A 51 12.85 9.71 -13.50
N PRO A 52 12.26 10.50 -14.41
CA PRO A 52 11.07 11.28 -14.13
C PRO A 52 9.98 10.39 -13.50
N ASN A 53 9.37 10.85 -12.40
CA ASN A 53 8.26 10.14 -11.78
C ASN A 53 6.95 10.48 -12.50
N GLU A 54 6.84 10.09 -13.76
CA GLU A 54 5.66 10.34 -14.58
C GLU A 54 4.71 9.14 -14.55
N TYR A 55 3.58 9.29 -13.85
CA TYR A 55 2.64 8.20 -13.59
C TYR A 55 2.03 7.52 -14.82
N TRP A 56 2.07 8.19 -15.97
CA TRP A 56 1.51 7.69 -17.23
C TRP A 56 2.49 6.83 -18.02
N TYR A 57 3.77 6.80 -17.62
CA TYR A 57 4.82 6.08 -18.31
C TYR A 57 5.43 5.03 -17.39
N VAL A 58 5.66 3.84 -17.94
CA VAL A 58 6.55 2.83 -17.36
C VAL A 58 7.92 3.08 -17.95
N HIS A 59 8.87 3.32 -17.08
CA HIS A 59 10.26 3.48 -17.46
C HIS A 59 11.02 2.18 -17.27
N GLN A 60 11.96 1.91 -18.16
CA GLN A 60 12.85 0.77 -18.06
C GLN A 60 14.27 1.24 -18.37
N TRP A 61 15.20 1.02 -17.44
CA TRP A 61 16.61 1.25 -17.68
C TRP A 61 17.07 0.40 -18.87
N THR A 62 17.91 0.93 -19.75
CA THR A 62 18.43 0.17 -20.89
C THR A 62 19.92 -0.05 -20.75
N SER A 63 20.69 1.03 -20.63
CA SER A 63 22.14 0.94 -20.51
C SER A 63 22.74 2.14 -19.81
N ALA A 64 23.98 1.98 -19.35
CA ALA A 64 24.84 3.09 -19.00
C ALA A 64 26.16 2.99 -19.76
N THR A 65 26.54 4.08 -20.43
CA THR A 65 27.79 4.18 -21.19
C THR A 65 28.80 4.98 -20.37
N LEU A 66 29.92 4.34 -20.08
CA LEU A 66 31.07 4.89 -19.36
C LEU A 66 32.17 5.30 -20.35
N PRO A 67 33.05 6.25 -19.97
CA PRO A 67 34.26 6.54 -20.72
C PRO A 67 35.13 5.28 -20.88
N GLN A 68 35.68 5.09 -22.08
CA GLN A 68 36.49 3.91 -22.42
C GLN A 68 37.75 3.77 -21.55
N GLU A 69 38.27 4.89 -21.05
CA GLU A 69 39.42 4.96 -20.13
C GLU A 69 39.16 4.26 -18.79
N LEU A 70 37.90 4.09 -18.40
CA LEU A 70 37.52 3.46 -17.14
C LEU A 70 37.42 1.93 -17.25
N VAL A 71 37.47 1.37 -18.45
CA VAL A 71 37.32 -0.06 -18.71
C VAL A 71 38.64 -0.78 -18.42
N GLY A 72 38.60 -1.86 -17.65
CA GLY A 72 39.78 -2.64 -17.30
C GLY A 72 39.49 -3.79 -16.34
N ASP A 73 40.32 -4.83 -16.42
CA ASP A 73 40.16 -6.06 -15.63
C ASP A 73 40.24 -5.84 -14.10
N ASP A 74 40.85 -4.74 -13.67
CA ASP A 74 41.00 -4.36 -12.27
C ASP A 74 39.83 -3.51 -11.74
N VAL A 75 38.88 -3.15 -12.61
CA VAL A 75 37.74 -2.30 -12.27
C VAL A 75 36.49 -3.15 -12.10
N ARG A 76 35.90 -3.07 -10.91
CA ARG A 76 34.60 -3.68 -10.60
C ARG A 76 33.53 -2.61 -10.52
N VAL A 77 32.35 -2.92 -11.00
CA VAL A 77 31.21 -2.02 -10.99
C VAL A 77 30.07 -2.59 -10.13
N GLN A 78 29.42 -1.68 -9.40
CA GLN A 78 28.16 -1.94 -8.71
C GLN A 78 27.16 -0.83 -9.02
N VAL A 79 25.87 -1.17 -9.02
CA VAL A 79 24.77 -0.21 -9.11
C VAL A 79 24.14 -0.06 -7.73
N TRP A 80 24.00 1.19 -7.28
CA TRP A 80 23.50 1.52 -5.94
C TRP A 80 22.21 2.33 -6.05
N ASP A 81 21.28 2.11 -5.13
CA ASP A 81 20.04 2.87 -5.01
C ASP A 81 20.21 4.20 -4.25
N ASN A 82 19.14 4.99 -4.16
CA ASN A 82 19.11 6.26 -3.42
C ASN A 82 19.35 6.13 -1.91
N THR A 83 19.28 4.93 -1.34
CA THR A 83 19.59 4.63 0.07
C THR A 83 21.03 4.19 0.28
N ASN A 84 21.87 4.27 -0.76
CA ASN A 84 23.24 3.79 -0.77
C ASN A 84 23.36 2.27 -0.55
N ARG A 85 22.41 1.49 -1.06
CA ARG A 85 22.46 0.02 -1.02
C ARG A 85 22.67 -0.54 -2.42
N VAL A 86 23.37 -1.68 -2.51
CA VAL A 86 23.60 -2.37 -3.78
C VAL A 86 22.28 -2.90 -4.32
N VAL A 87 22.01 -2.64 -5.59
CA VAL A 87 20.85 -3.20 -6.31
C VAL A 87 21.07 -4.70 -6.49
N ALA A 88 20.29 -5.50 -5.76
CA ALA A 88 20.48 -6.95 -5.65
C ALA A 88 20.48 -7.69 -6.99
N GLN A 89 19.74 -7.18 -7.98
CA GLN A 89 19.62 -7.78 -9.32
C GLN A 89 20.90 -7.64 -10.17
N PHE A 90 21.72 -6.61 -9.91
CA PHE A 90 22.90 -6.32 -10.73
C PHE A 90 24.16 -7.01 -10.19
N GLY A 91 24.34 -6.99 -8.86
CA GLY A 91 25.51 -7.56 -8.18
C GLY A 91 26.80 -6.76 -8.43
N THR A 92 27.95 -7.39 -8.18
CA THR A 92 29.27 -6.84 -8.54
C THR A 92 29.73 -7.52 -9.81
N ARG A 93 30.18 -6.75 -10.81
CA ARG A 93 30.68 -7.29 -12.10
C ARG A 93 32.02 -6.64 -12.47
N SER A 94 32.84 -7.33 -13.24
CA SER A 94 33.99 -6.70 -13.90
C SER A 94 33.51 -5.76 -15.00
N LEU A 95 34.22 -4.65 -15.21
CA LEU A 95 33.91 -3.70 -16.27
C LEU A 95 34.70 -4.07 -17.53
N ASP A 96 34.17 -5.05 -18.28
CA ASP A 96 34.82 -5.58 -19.49
C ASP A 96 34.47 -4.76 -20.75
N SER A 97 33.42 -3.93 -20.68
CA SER A 97 32.88 -3.12 -21.78
C SER A 97 32.52 -1.73 -21.27
N PRO A 98 32.64 -0.67 -22.10
CA PRO A 98 32.21 0.67 -21.73
C PRO A 98 30.69 0.77 -21.56
N THR A 99 29.92 -0.17 -22.09
CA THR A 99 28.45 -0.17 -21.99
C THR A 99 27.99 -1.23 -21.00
N LEU A 100 27.29 -0.80 -19.96
CA LEU A 100 26.63 -1.66 -18.99
C LEU A 100 25.17 -1.86 -19.37
N ASP A 101 24.74 -3.10 -19.44
CA ASP A 101 23.34 -3.45 -19.61
C ASP A 101 22.60 -3.29 -18.27
N LEU A 102 21.62 -2.39 -18.24
CA LEU A 102 20.78 -2.10 -17.08
C LEU A 102 19.34 -2.61 -17.27
N SER A 103 19.05 -3.32 -18.37
CA SER A 103 17.69 -3.80 -18.70
C SER A 103 17.04 -4.70 -17.66
N MET A 104 17.87 -5.34 -16.83
CA MET A 104 17.46 -6.20 -15.73
C MET A 104 16.99 -5.44 -14.48
N ILE A 105 17.28 -4.13 -14.39
CA ILE A 105 16.90 -3.28 -13.25
C ILE A 105 15.54 -2.65 -13.53
N ASP A 106 14.56 -2.98 -12.69
CA ASP A 106 13.23 -2.37 -12.76
C ASP A 106 13.30 -0.90 -12.29
N ALA A 107 13.12 0.05 -13.22
CA ALA A 107 13.15 1.47 -12.90
C ALA A 107 11.99 1.91 -11.99
N THR A 108 10.93 1.11 -11.89
CA THR A 108 9.82 1.36 -10.95
C THR A 108 10.26 1.11 -9.50
N ALA A 109 11.06 0.06 -9.29
CA ALA A 109 11.61 -0.28 -7.99
C ALA A 109 12.82 0.59 -7.63
N TYR A 110 13.60 0.97 -8.64
CA TYR A 110 14.81 1.78 -8.51
C TYR A 110 14.72 3.01 -9.43
N PRO A 111 13.88 4.01 -9.10
CA PRO A 111 13.69 5.21 -9.91
C PRO A 111 14.92 6.11 -9.89
N SER A 112 15.81 5.90 -8.92
CA SER A 112 17.09 6.56 -8.86
C SER A 112 18.20 5.55 -8.60
N ILE A 113 19.21 5.58 -9.47
CA ILE A 113 20.39 4.73 -9.37
C ILE A 113 21.66 5.57 -9.52
N ARG A 114 22.76 5.04 -9.02
CA ARG A 114 24.10 5.53 -9.33
C ARG A 114 25.04 4.36 -9.58
N ILE A 115 26.12 4.61 -10.32
CA ILE A 115 27.17 3.64 -10.57
C ILE A 115 28.32 3.92 -9.61
N VAL A 116 28.82 2.86 -8.97
CA VAL A 116 30.00 2.92 -8.10
C VAL A 116 31.06 2.01 -8.68
N LEU A 117 32.20 2.60 -9.03
CA LEU A 117 33.36 1.89 -9.54
C LEU A 117 34.34 1.64 -8.40
N PHE A 118 34.90 0.43 -8.37
CA PHE A 118 35.93 0.00 -7.42
C PHE A 118 37.15 -0.40 -8.23
N SER A 119 38.31 0.15 -7.91
CA SER A 119 39.58 -0.25 -8.53
C SER A 119 40.65 -0.49 -7.48
N THR A 120 41.50 -1.47 -7.77
CA THR A 120 42.68 -1.80 -6.97
C THR A 120 43.92 -1.01 -7.38
N THR A 121 43.89 -0.34 -8.54
CA THR A 121 45.03 0.44 -9.02
C THR A 121 44.66 1.92 -9.22
N GLN A 122 45.59 2.81 -8.87
CA GLN A 122 45.40 4.26 -9.03
C GLN A 122 45.62 4.68 -10.49
N ARG A 123 44.72 4.24 -11.38
CA ARG A 123 44.75 4.59 -12.82
C ARG A 123 44.08 5.92 -13.13
N PHE A 124 43.23 6.43 -12.23
CA PHE A 124 42.38 7.57 -12.51
C PHE A 124 43.03 8.87 -12.03
N ASP A 125 43.08 9.87 -12.91
CA ASP A 125 43.39 11.24 -12.49
C ASP A 125 42.18 11.80 -11.71
N PRO A 126 42.33 12.09 -10.41
CA PRO A 126 41.23 12.63 -9.60
C PRO A 126 40.75 14.01 -10.06
N ASN A 127 41.49 14.67 -10.96
CA ASN A 127 41.15 15.99 -11.49
C ASN A 127 40.32 15.95 -12.77
N ILE A 128 40.17 14.79 -13.42
CA ILE A 128 39.39 14.66 -14.65
C ILE A 128 37.93 14.33 -14.30
N VAL A 129 37.02 15.22 -14.69
CA VAL A 129 35.58 15.02 -14.51
C VAL A 129 35.06 14.13 -15.63
N HIS A 130 34.97 12.83 -15.35
CA HIS A 130 34.32 11.88 -16.24
C HIS A 130 32.79 12.02 -16.19
N SER A 131 32.16 11.96 -17.37
CA SER A 131 30.70 11.94 -17.52
C SER A 131 30.26 10.56 -18.01
N MET A 132 29.19 10.03 -17.42
CA MET A 132 28.51 8.81 -17.86
C MET A 132 27.15 9.16 -18.43
N TYR A 133 26.68 8.37 -19.39
CA TYR A 133 25.37 8.55 -20.01
C TYR A 133 24.48 7.37 -19.69
N PHE A 134 23.36 7.63 -19.04
CA PHE A 134 22.33 6.64 -18.74
C PHE A 134 21.25 6.71 -19.80
N SER A 135 20.79 5.56 -20.25
CA SER A 135 19.71 5.43 -21.21
C SER A 135 18.56 4.69 -20.55
N TYR A 136 17.35 5.19 -20.76
CA TYR A 136 16.12 4.50 -20.35
C TYR A 136 15.03 4.68 -21.40
N ASN A 137 14.17 3.67 -21.51
CA ASN A 137 13.00 3.69 -22.37
C ASN A 137 11.77 4.06 -21.56
N SER A 138 10.92 4.91 -22.14
CA SER A 138 9.63 5.27 -21.56
C SER A 138 8.51 4.72 -22.45
N THR A 139 7.59 3.97 -21.86
CA THR A 139 6.44 3.39 -22.56
C THR A 139 5.15 3.79 -21.86
N PHE A 140 4.12 4.17 -22.61
CA PHE A 140 2.85 4.56 -21.98
C PHE A 140 2.19 3.38 -21.27
N ASN A 141 1.72 3.58 -20.04
CA ASN A 141 1.14 2.53 -19.21
C ASN A 141 -0.31 2.22 -19.62
N THR A 142 -0.47 1.55 -20.77
CA THR A 142 -1.78 1.16 -21.31
C THR A 142 -2.58 0.29 -20.34
N ARG A 143 -1.90 -0.56 -19.55
CA ARG A 143 -2.53 -1.41 -18.54
C ARG A 143 -3.19 -0.58 -17.45
N LEU A 144 -2.49 0.42 -16.93
CA LEU A 144 -3.04 1.34 -15.93
C LEU A 144 -4.27 2.07 -16.48
N VAL A 145 -4.20 2.60 -17.71
CA VAL A 145 -5.32 3.33 -18.32
C VAL A 145 -6.54 2.43 -18.54
N MET A 146 -6.36 1.22 -19.10
CA MET A 146 -7.47 0.28 -19.28
C MET A 146 -8.12 -0.08 -17.94
N PHE A 147 -7.29 -0.27 -16.92
CA PHE A 147 -7.75 -0.58 -15.59
C PHE A 147 -8.50 0.59 -14.93
N MET A 148 -8.02 1.84 -15.08
CA MET A 148 -8.74 3.05 -14.65
C MET A 148 -10.10 3.19 -15.33
N LEU A 149 -10.16 2.93 -16.64
CA LEU A 149 -11.41 2.97 -17.40
C LEU A 149 -12.39 1.88 -16.93
N PHE A 150 -11.94 0.65 -16.73
CA PHE A 150 -12.76 -0.43 -16.20
C PHE A 150 -13.35 -0.05 -14.83
N PHE A 151 -12.53 0.49 -13.93
CA PHE A 151 -13.00 0.92 -12.61
C PHE A 151 -13.96 2.10 -12.64
N ALA A 152 -13.68 3.11 -13.46
CA ALA A 152 -14.56 4.25 -13.64
C ALA A 152 -15.93 3.80 -14.17
N THR A 153 -15.97 2.85 -15.10
CA THR A 153 -17.23 2.28 -15.61
C THR A 153 -17.97 1.45 -14.57
N LEU A 154 -17.26 0.66 -13.74
CA LEU A 154 -17.87 -0.08 -12.63
C LEU A 154 -18.50 0.86 -11.60
N LEU A 155 -17.76 1.88 -11.14
CA LEU A 155 -18.25 2.88 -10.20
C LEU A 155 -19.41 3.69 -10.77
N ALA A 156 -19.30 4.17 -12.02
CA ALA A 156 -20.40 4.84 -12.71
C ALA A 156 -21.64 3.94 -12.84
N GLY A 157 -21.45 2.65 -13.12
CA GLY A 157 -22.54 1.66 -13.18
C GLY A 157 -23.25 1.48 -11.84
N THR A 158 -22.50 1.36 -10.74
CA THR A 158 -23.08 1.27 -9.39
C THR A 158 -23.82 2.56 -8.99
N LEU A 159 -23.23 3.73 -9.28
CA LEU A 159 -23.86 5.03 -9.02
C LEU A 159 -25.14 5.18 -9.84
N PHE A 160 -25.11 4.82 -11.13
CA PHE A 160 -26.28 4.86 -12.00
C PHE A 160 -27.36 3.87 -11.56
N GLY A 161 -26.97 2.67 -11.10
CA GLY A 161 -27.88 1.68 -10.50
C GLY A 161 -28.56 2.22 -9.25
N LEU A 162 -27.81 2.89 -8.37
CA LEU A 162 -28.34 3.55 -7.18
C LEU A 162 -29.33 4.66 -7.56
N ILE A 163 -28.96 5.55 -8.49
CA ILE A 163 -29.83 6.64 -8.98
C ILE A 163 -31.10 6.08 -9.64
N LYS A 164 -30.98 5.04 -10.46
CA LYS A 164 -32.10 4.41 -11.18
C LYS A 164 -33.07 3.68 -10.23
N SER A 165 -32.54 3.07 -9.17
CA SER A 165 -33.37 2.31 -8.22
C SER A 165 -34.37 3.18 -7.44
N ARG A 166 -34.21 4.52 -7.44
CA ARG A 166 -34.96 5.49 -6.61
C ARG A 166 -35.06 5.11 -5.12
N ALA A 167 -34.37 4.07 -4.67
CA ALA A 167 -34.23 3.75 -3.27
C ALA A 167 -33.41 4.88 -2.68
N SER A 168 -33.97 5.59 -1.70
CA SER A 168 -33.15 6.47 -0.87
C SER A 168 -31.98 5.62 -0.37
N LEU A 169 -30.74 6.12 -0.50
CA LEU A 169 -29.56 5.49 0.10
C LEU A 169 -29.85 5.08 1.56
N ARG A 170 -30.69 5.88 2.23
CA ARG A 170 -31.27 5.60 3.55
C ARG A 170 -32.10 4.31 3.61
N THR A 171 -33.01 4.04 2.68
CA THR A 171 -33.82 2.80 2.68
C THR A 171 -33.00 1.56 2.37
N LEU A 172 -32.00 1.65 1.47
CA LEU A 172 -31.13 0.52 1.16
C LEU A 172 -30.19 0.20 2.34
N LEU A 173 -29.62 1.24 2.97
CA LEU A 173 -28.90 1.11 4.23
C LEU A 173 -29.79 0.56 5.35
N LEU A 174 -31.04 1.03 5.46
CA LEU A 174 -31.99 0.54 6.46
C LEU A 174 -32.38 -0.92 6.24
N HIS A 175 -32.53 -1.40 5.00
CA HIS A 175 -32.85 -2.81 4.73
C HIS A 175 -31.65 -3.73 4.97
N MET A 176 -30.44 -3.33 4.56
CA MET A 176 -29.21 -4.07 4.92
C MET A 176 -29.02 -4.09 6.45
N TRP A 177 -29.34 -2.97 7.11
CA TRP A 177 -29.30 -2.86 8.56
C TRP A 177 -30.37 -3.70 9.25
N GLN A 178 -31.62 -3.71 8.78
CA GLN A 178 -32.71 -4.52 9.34
C GLN A 178 -32.45 -6.01 9.15
N GLY A 179 -31.92 -6.43 8.00
CA GLY A 179 -31.54 -7.82 7.74
C GLY A 179 -30.44 -8.33 8.67
N THR A 180 -29.55 -7.45 9.14
CA THR A 180 -28.50 -7.81 10.11
C THR A 180 -28.96 -7.79 11.57
N GLN A 181 -30.18 -7.30 11.89
CA GLN A 181 -30.68 -7.21 13.26
C GLN A 181 -31.20 -8.52 13.86
N HIS A 182 -31.59 -9.49 13.03
CA HIS A 182 -32.07 -10.80 13.50
C HIS A 182 -31.06 -11.93 13.28
N ALA A 183 -29.95 -11.64 12.61
CA ALA A 183 -28.89 -12.61 12.40
C ALA A 183 -28.24 -13.00 13.74
N PRO A 184 -28.10 -14.30 14.04
CA PRO A 184 -27.36 -14.74 15.22
C PRO A 184 -25.87 -14.39 15.05
N PRO A 185 -25.12 -14.26 16.17
CA PRO A 185 -23.74 -13.75 16.12
C PRO A 185 -22.82 -14.60 15.25
N SER A 186 -23.08 -15.91 15.10
CA SER A 186 -22.35 -16.80 14.21
C SER A 186 -22.41 -16.37 12.73
N HIS A 187 -23.56 -15.88 12.27
CA HIS A 187 -23.72 -15.42 10.88
C HIS A 187 -23.00 -14.10 10.66
N ALA A 188 -23.02 -13.19 11.64
CA ALA A 188 -22.26 -11.94 11.58
C ALA A 188 -20.76 -12.22 11.53
N VAL A 189 -20.28 -13.18 12.34
CA VAL A 189 -18.87 -13.61 12.29
C VAL A 189 -18.54 -14.20 10.93
N PHE A 190 -19.32 -15.16 10.44
CA PHE A 190 -19.07 -15.79 9.14
C PHE A 190 -19.05 -14.77 7.97
N ALA A 191 -20.05 -13.89 7.90
CA ALA A 191 -20.11 -12.85 6.87
C ALA A 191 -18.93 -11.87 6.96
N SER A 192 -18.55 -11.48 8.18
CA SER A 192 -17.39 -10.61 8.39
C SER A 192 -16.10 -11.28 7.93
N LEU A 193 -15.92 -12.58 8.18
CA LEU A 193 -14.73 -13.33 7.75
C LEU A 193 -14.63 -13.37 6.22
N ILE A 194 -15.75 -13.56 5.51
CA ILE A 194 -15.80 -13.47 4.04
C ILE A 194 -15.39 -12.07 3.57
N CYS A 195 -15.98 -11.02 4.13
CA CYS A 195 -15.66 -9.65 3.77
C CYS A 195 -14.19 -9.29 4.04
N LEU A 196 -13.65 -9.68 5.20
CA LEU A 196 -12.24 -9.48 5.53
C LEU A 196 -11.32 -10.28 4.60
N SER A 197 -11.74 -11.47 4.17
CA SER A 197 -10.98 -12.29 3.23
C SER A 197 -10.85 -11.61 1.86
N LEU A 198 -11.91 -10.98 1.36
CA LEU A 198 -11.86 -10.21 0.11
C LEU A 198 -10.87 -9.05 0.19
N PHE A 199 -10.92 -8.27 1.28
CA PHE A 199 -10.00 -7.16 1.49
C PHE A 199 -8.55 -7.63 1.71
N ALA A 200 -8.35 -8.70 2.48
CA ALA A 200 -7.04 -9.29 2.71
C ALA A 200 -6.40 -9.82 1.42
N TYR A 201 -7.19 -10.49 0.58
CA TYR A 201 -6.73 -10.97 -0.71
C TYR A 201 -6.31 -9.82 -1.62
N ALA A 202 -7.14 -8.78 -1.71
CA ALA A 202 -6.84 -7.57 -2.46
C ALA A 202 -5.54 -6.93 -1.98
N LEU A 203 -5.37 -6.72 -0.68
CA LEU A 203 -4.17 -6.12 -0.12
C LEU A 203 -2.90 -6.97 -0.35
N GLY A 204 -3.00 -8.29 -0.20
CA GLY A 204 -1.86 -9.20 -0.34
C GLY A 204 -1.39 -9.41 -1.78
N SER A 205 -2.28 -9.14 -2.75
CA SER A 205 -1.97 -9.20 -4.19
C SER A 205 -0.84 -8.26 -4.61
N TYR A 206 -0.49 -7.29 -3.75
CA TYR A 206 0.64 -6.38 -3.93
C TYR A 206 1.98 -7.10 -4.15
N THR A 207 2.21 -8.25 -3.50
CA THR A 207 3.53 -8.92 -3.60
C THR A 207 3.49 -10.38 -4.01
N SER A 208 2.55 -11.16 -3.48
CA SER A 208 2.46 -12.60 -3.75
C SER A 208 1.18 -13.21 -3.19
N ILE A 209 0.78 -14.34 -3.77
CA ILE A 209 -0.34 -15.16 -3.27
C ILE A 209 -0.08 -15.61 -1.83
N THR A 210 1.17 -15.95 -1.48
CA THR A 210 1.55 -16.33 -0.11
C THR A 210 1.29 -15.20 0.88
N HIS A 211 1.55 -13.94 0.48
CA HIS A 211 1.25 -12.80 1.32
C HIS A 211 -0.26 -12.61 1.51
N SER A 212 -1.07 -12.81 0.47
CA SER A 212 -2.53 -12.83 0.60
C SER A 212 -3.02 -13.87 1.60
N LEU A 213 -2.45 -15.09 1.59
CA LEU A 213 -2.78 -16.14 2.57
C LEU A 213 -2.43 -15.73 4.00
N TYR A 214 -1.31 -15.04 4.21
CA TYR A 214 -1.00 -14.50 5.54
C TYR A 214 -2.00 -13.44 5.98
N LEU A 215 -2.35 -12.49 5.11
CA LEU A 215 -3.30 -11.43 5.45
C LEU A 215 -4.72 -11.97 5.70
N LEU A 216 -5.11 -13.04 5.01
CA LEU A 216 -6.38 -13.76 5.24
C LEU A 216 -6.53 -14.22 6.70
N ILE A 217 -5.42 -14.51 7.37
CA ILE A 217 -5.39 -14.89 8.79
C ILE A 217 -5.20 -13.66 9.67
N LYS A 218 -4.23 -12.78 9.34
CA LYS A 218 -3.86 -11.66 10.19
C LYS A 218 -4.95 -10.60 10.35
N ILE A 219 -5.69 -10.26 9.28
CA ILE A 219 -6.72 -9.22 9.35
C ILE A 219 -7.88 -9.63 10.27
N PRO A 220 -8.42 -10.86 10.20
CA PRO A 220 -9.36 -11.35 11.21
C PRO A 220 -8.79 -11.33 12.63
N ILE A 221 -7.55 -11.79 12.83
CA ILE A 221 -6.89 -11.74 14.14
C ILE A 221 -6.78 -10.29 14.64
N LEU A 222 -6.48 -9.34 13.77
CA LEU A 222 -6.38 -7.94 14.13
C LEU A 222 -7.71 -7.41 14.68
N LEU A 223 -8.82 -7.62 13.96
CA LEU A 223 -10.12 -7.08 14.38
C LEU A 223 -10.73 -7.85 15.55
N TYR A 224 -10.74 -9.19 15.49
CA TYR A 224 -11.32 -10.03 16.54
C TYR A 224 -10.44 -10.16 17.77
N GLY A 225 -9.11 -10.19 17.61
CA GLY A 225 -8.17 -10.20 18.72
C GLY A 225 -8.24 -8.89 19.51
N SER A 226 -8.27 -7.74 18.81
CA SER A 226 -8.49 -6.45 19.48
C SER A 226 -9.83 -6.39 20.19
N LEU A 227 -10.88 -6.97 19.58
CA LEU A 227 -12.20 -7.04 20.18
C LEU A 227 -12.20 -7.91 21.43
N LEU A 228 -11.54 -9.07 21.39
CA LEU A 228 -11.46 -10.00 22.52
C LEU A 228 -10.74 -9.35 23.72
N ILE A 229 -9.61 -8.67 23.46
CA ILE A 229 -8.85 -7.97 24.50
C ILE A 229 -9.68 -6.83 25.11
N SER A 230 -10.42 -6.08 24.30
CA SER A 230 -11.24 -4.96 24.74
C SER A 230 -12.67 -5.33 25.18
N PHE A 231 -13.05 -6.61 25.10
CA PHE A 231 -14.42 -7.06 25.38
C PHE A 231 -14.83 -6.79 26.83
N ALA A 232 -13.96 -7.14 27.78
CA ALA A 232 -14.20 -6.90 29.19
C ALA A 232 -14.30 -5.39 29.48
N ALA A 233 -13.49 -4.58 28.81
CA ALA A 233 -13.50 -3.13 28.95
C ALA A 233 -14.85 -2.51 28.54
N ILE A 234 -15.42 -2.88 27.39
CA ILE A 234 -16.74 -2.35 27.00
C ILE A 234 -17.86 -2.79 27.94
N ALA A 235 -17.80 -4.02 28.47
CA ALA A 235 -18.75 -4.47 29.48
C ALA A 235 -18.71 -3.57 30.73
N VAL A 236 -17.50 -3.23 31.21
CA VAL A 236 -17.32 -2.30 32.34
C VAL A 236 -17.84 -0.91 32.00
N VAL A 237 -17.52 -0.38 30.81
CA VAL A 237 -17.97 0.96 30.37
C VAL A 237 -19.49 1.04 30.31
N LEU A 238 -20.17 0.02 29.76
CA LEU A 238 -21.63 -0.03 29.72
C LEU A 238 -22.23 -0.07 31.13
N SER A 239 -21.63 -0.85 32.04
CA SER A 239 -22.04 -0.90 33.45
C SER A 239 -21.84 0.45 34.15
N LEU A 240 -20.70 1.12 33.95
CA LEU A 240 -20.39 2.42 34.56
C LEU A 240 -21.40 3.51 34.16
N PHE A 241 -21.88 3.49 32.91
CA PHE A 241 -22.89 4.43 32.43
C PHE A 241 -24.34 3.99 32.70
N ASN A 242 -24.52 2.91 33.47
CA ASN A 242 -25.81 2.30 33.79
C ASN A 242 -26.63 2.02 32.52
N ILE A 243 -25.98 1.39 31.53
CA ILE A 243 -26.61 0.96 30.28
C ILE A 243 -26.94 -0.52 30.43
N PRO A 244 -28.23 -0.91 30.41
CA PRO A 244 -28.60 -2.31 30.57
C PRO A 244 -28.13 -3.13 29.37
N PHE A 245 -27.46 -4.25 29.64
CA PHE A 245 -27.07 -5.21 28.62
C PHE A 245 -27.11 -6.64 29.16
N THR A 246 -27.32 -7.60 28.27
CA THR A 246 -27.06 -9.03 28.51
C THR A 246 -25.78 -9.44 27.79
N LEU A 247 -25.08 -10.48 28.27
CA LEU A 247 -23.87 -10.97 27.61
C LEU A 247 -24.11 -11.32 26.13
N ARG A 248 -25.27 -11.94 25.83
CA ARG A 248 -25.69 -12.24 24.46
C ARG A 248 -25.83 -10.97 23.62
N SER A 249 -26.48 -9.93 24.15
CA SER A 249 -26.65 -8.66 23.43
C SER A 249 -25.31 -7.94 23.21
N LEU A 250 -24.36 -8.05 24.15
CA LEU A 250 -23.03 -7.48 24.01
C LEU A 250 -22.24 -8.18 22.90
N VAL A 251 -22.25 -9.51 22.86
CA VAL A 251 -21.61 -10.28 21.77
C VAL A 251 -22.24 -9.94 20.42
N GLN A 252 -23.57 -9.82 20.34
CA GLN A 252 -24.26 -9.40 19.12
C GLN A 252 -23.88 -7.99 18.69
N MET A 253 -23.76 -7.06 19.64
CA MET A 253 -23.35 -5.68 19.37
C MET A 253 -21.92 -5.65 18.81
N CYS A 254 -20.98 -6.31 19.49
CA CYS A 254 -19.58 -6.37 19.11
C CYS A 254 -19.38 -7.02 17.73
N THR A 255 -20.02 -8.17 17.48
CA THR A 255 -19.92 -8.87 16.18
C THR A 255 -20.52 -8.06 15.03
N ARG A 256 -21.57 -7.26 15.27
CA ARG A 256 -22.14 -6.35 14.27
C ARG A 256 -21.24 -5.16 13.96
N VAL A 257 -20.57 -4.61 14.97
CA VAL A 257 -19.56 -3.55 14.77
C VAL A 257 -18.44 -4.08 13.87
N VAL A 258 -17.92 -5.28 14.15
CA VAL A 258 -16.89 -5.90 13.30
C VAL A 258 -17.42 -6.14 11.90
N LEU A 259 -18.63 -6.69 11.74
CA LEU A 259 -19.25 -6.88 10.42
C LEU A 259 -19.33 -5.58 9.61
N ALA A 260 -19.76 -4.47 10.24
CA ALA A 260 -19.85 -3.18 9.57
C ALA A 260 -18.48 -2.69 9.07
N VAL A 261 -17.45 -2.81 9.91
CA VAL A 261 -16.06 -2.49 9.51
C VAL A 261 -15.61 -3.41 8.38
N SER A 262 -15.87 -4.72 8.47
CA SER A 262 -15.51 -5.70 7.45
C SER A 262 -16.17 -5.42 6.10
N CYS A 263 -17.47 -5.10 6.08
CA CYS A 263 -18.16 -4.75 4.85
C CYS A 263 -17.61 -3.46 4.21
N ALA A 264 -17.30 -2.44 5.03
CA ALA A 264 -16.69 -1.21 4.55
C ALA A 264 -15.28 -1.46 3.98
N LEU A 265 -14.46 -2.28 4.64
CA LEU A 265 -13.16 -2.69 4.11
C LEU A 265 -13.32 -3.49 2.81
N ALA A 266 -14.26 -4.44 2.77
CA ALA A 266 -14.52 -5.24 1.58
C ALA A 266 -14.93 -4.35 0.38
N SER A 267 -15.72 -3.29 0.59
CA SER A 267 -16.07 -2.35 -0.48
C SER A 267 -14.89 -1.52 -0.97
N PHE A 268 -13.82 -1.40 -0.18
CA PHE A 268 -12.56 -0.80 -0.61
C PHE A 268 -11.60 -1.79 -1.29
N SER A 269 -11.84 -3.10 -1.27
CA SER A 269 -10.96 -4.08 -1.96
C SER A 269 -10.69 -3.72 -3.43
N PRO A 270 -11.70 -3.30 -4.22
CA PRO A 270 -11.49 -2.90 -5.60
C PRO A 270 -10.57 -1.66 -5.72
N LEU A 271 -10.72 -0.70 -4.80
CA LEU A 271 -9.83 0.46 -4.67
C LEU A 271 -8.41 0.04 -4.30
N VAL A 272 -8.23 -0.89 -3.36
CA VAL A 272 -6.90 -1.39 -2.99
C VAL A 272 -6.21 -2.05 -4.17
N ILE A 273 -6.92 -2.91 -4.91
CA ILE A 273 -6.39 -3.52 -6.15
C ILE A 273 -5.98 -2.41 -7.13
N PHE A 274 -6.75 -1.32 -7.20
CA PHE A 274 -6.40 -0.19 -8.05
C PHE A 274 -5.09 0.47 -7.67
N TYR A 275 -4.93 0.78 -6.39
CA TYR A 275 -3.72 1.44 -5.91
C TYR A 275 -2.50 0.50 -5.97
N ILE A 276 -2.70 -0.81 -5.88
CA ILE A 276 -1.61 -1.79 -6.05
C ILE A 276 -1.05 -1.80 -7.47
N HIS A 277 -1.91 -1.63 -8.49
CA HIS A 277 -1.48 -1.59 -9.89
C HIS A 277 -0.99 -0.20 -10.32
N TYR A 278 -1.14 0.80 -9.45
CA TYR A 278 -0.54 2.11 -9.60
C TYR A 278 0.87 2.11 -8.99
N PRO A 279 1.86 2.84 -9.56
CA PRO A 279 3.23 2.88 -9.04
C PRO A 279 3.34 3.73 -7.75
N PHE A 280 2.55 3.41 -6.72
CA PHE A 280 2.72 4.00 -5.40
C PHE A 280 3.96 3.45 -4.71
N SER A 281 4.68 4.31 -4.00
CA SER A 281 5.71 3.86 -3.07
C SER A 281 5.08 3.03 -1.95
N HIS A 282 5.89 2.16 -1.33
CA HIS A 282 5.46 1.33 -0.21
C HIS A 282 4.78 2.15 0.91
N ASP A 283 5.37 3.31 1.25
CA ASP A 283 4.86 4.21 2.28
C ASP A 283 3.51 4.82 1.90
N GLN A 284 3.30 5.16 0.63
CA GLN A 284 2.03 5.70 0.13
C GLN A 284 0.92 4.64 0.20
N LEU A 285 1.22 3.40 -0.18
CA LEU A 285 0.27 2.29 -0.07
C LEU A 285 -0.08 1.99 1.39
N LEU A 286 0.90 2.02 2.29
CA LEU A 286 0.69 1.86 3.72
C LEU A 286 -0.19 2.97 4.30
N ALA A 287 0.09 4.23 3.96
CA ALA A 287 -0.70 5.38 4.39
C ALA A 287 -2.16 5.27 3.92
N MET A 288 -2.37 4.88 2.65
CA MET A 288 -3.72 4.63 2.12
C MET A 288 -4.45 3.56 2.95
N VAL A 289 -3.82 2.42 3.22
CA VAL A 289 -4.46 1.34 4.02
C VAL A 289 -4.86 1.86 5.40
N ILE A 290 -4.01 2.65 6.06
CA ILE A 290 -4.32 3.28 7.35
C ILE A 290 -5.57 4.17 7.22
N VAL A 291 -5.65 5.00 6.18
CA VAL A 291 -6.82 5.85 5.90
C VAL A 291 -8.08 5.01 5.67
N LEU A 292 -8.00 3.92 4.90
CA LEU A 292 -9.15 3.04 4.65
C LEU A 292 -9.65 2.35 5.92
N PHE A 293 -8.74 1.89 6.80
CA PHE A 293 -9.12 1.40 8.13
C PHE A 293 -9.77 2.49 8.98
N GLY A 294 -9.26 3.72 8.93
CA GLY A 294 -9.87 4.87 9.60
C GLY A 294 -11.30 5.17 9.13
N ILE A 295 -11.53 5.17 7.81
CA ILE A 295 -12.87 5.38 7.25
C ILE A 295 -13.80 4.21 7.60
N ALA A 296 -13.31 2.96 7.50
CA ALA A 296 -14.08 1.78 7.88
C ALA A 296 -14.43 1.77 9.38
N ALA A 297 -13.55 2.28 10.24
CA ALA A 297 -13.82 2.44 11.67
C ALA A 297 -15.02 3.35 11.94
N VAL A 298 -15.24 4.40 11.12
CA VAL A 298 -16.42 5.26 11.23
C VAL A 298 -17.71 4.45 11.05
N ALA A 299 -17.76 3.50 10.10
CA ALA A 299 -18.91 2.62 9.94
C ALA A 299 -19.18 1.76 11.19
N GLY A 300 -18.12 1.27 11.83
CA GLY A 300 -18.19 0.57 13.12
C GLY A 300 -18.71 1.46 14.26
N LEU A 301 -18.20 2.69 14.38
CA LEU A 301 -18.62 3.64 15.41
C LEU A 301 -20.08 4.07 15.22
N VAL A 302 -20.51 4.32 13.99
CA VAL A 302 -21.91 4.64 13.66
C VAL A 302 -22.83 3.46 14.00
N THR A 303 -22.40 2.23 13.69
CA THR A 303 -23.11 1.00 14.06
C THR A 303 -23.28 0.89 15.58
N LEU A 304 -22.19 1.10 16.34
CA LEU A 304 -22.21 1.08 17.79
C LEU A 304 -23.13 2.17 18.35
N ALA A 305 -23.04 3.39 17.80
CA ALA A 305 -23.85 4.53 18.20
C ALA A 305 -25.35 4.24 18.09
N MET A 306 -25.76 3.67 16.95
CA MET A 306 -27.15 3.33 16.70
C MET A 306 -27.66 2.25 17.67
N LEU A 307 -26.83 1.25 17.98
CA LEU A 307 -27.19 0.17 18.89
C LEU A 307 -27.32 0.67 20.34
N ILE A 308 -26.39 1.50 20.82
CA ILE A 308 -26.43 2.05 22.18
C ILE A 308 -27.55 3.08 22.33
N PHE A 309 -27.75 3.94 21.33
CA PHE A 309 -28.83 4.93 21.37
C PHE A 309 -30.19 4.26 21.47
N ARG A 310 -30.39 3.13 20.79
CA ARG A 310 -31.63 2.36 20.89
C ARG A 310 -31.87 1.77 22.27
N SER A 311 -30.81 1.36 22.98
CA SER A 311 -30.95 0.81 24.33
C SER A 311 -31.13 1.90 25.41
N THR A 312 -30.59 3.10 25.19
CA THR A 312 -30.53 4.15 26.22
C THR A 312 -31.47 5.31 25.98
N HIS A 313 -31.88 5.55 24.72
CA HIS A 313 -32.54 6.77 24.25
C HIS A 313 -31.82 8.08 24.65
N SER A 314 -30.53 8.00 25.04
CA SER A 314 -29.75 9.13 25.55
C SER A 314 -28.57 9.40 24.64
N ARG A 315 -28.59 10.56 23.98
CA ARG A 315 -27.51 11.00 23.09
C ARG A 315 -26.20 11.19 23.84
N SER A 316 -26.22 11.77 25.04
CA SER A 316 -25.02 12.02 25.85
C SER A 316 -24.33 10.73 26.28
N LYS A 317 -25.09 9.75 26.82
CA LYS A 317 -24.53 8.44 27.17
C LYS A 317 -23.96 7.71 25.96
N THR A 318 -24.66 7.78 24.83
CA THR A 318 -24.22 7.18 23.57
C THR A 318 -22.87 7.75 23.13
N LEU A 319 -22.72 9.08 23.12
CA LEU A 319 -21.47 9.74 22.72
C LEU A 319 -20.31 9.42 23.67
N LEU A 320 -20.57 9.34 24.99
CA LEU A 320 -19.56 8.96 25.97
C LEU A 320 -19.04 7.53 25.72
N VAL A 321 -19.93 6.57 25.53
CA VAL A 321 -19.49 5.18 25.27
C VAL A 321 -18.73 5.08 23.97
N ILE A 322 -19.17 5.75 22.89
CA ILE A 322 -18.46 5.76 21.60
C ILE A 322 -17.07 6.37 21.76
N GLY A 323 -16.95 7.50 22.46
CA GLY A 323 -15.66 8.16 22.69
C GLY A 323 -14.68 7.29 23.45
N VAL A 324 -15.13 6.69 24.56
CA VAL A 324 -14.30 5.75 25.34
C VAL A 324 -13.95 4.52 24.51
N TRP A 325 -14.92 3.94 23.80
CA TRP A 325 -14.68 2.79 22.94
C TRP A 325 -13.68 3.07 21.82
N PHE A 326 -13.80 4.23 21.17
CA PHE A 326 -12.86 4.66 20.12
C PHE A 326 -11.43 4.72 20.66
N ILE A 327 -11.23 5.33 21.82
CA ILE A 327 -9.90 5.41 22.46
C ILE A 327 -9.40 4.02 22.81
N MET A 328 -10.20 3.19 23.47
CA MET A 328 -9.78 1.88 23.95
C MET A 328 -9.55 0.88 22.82
N TYR A 329 -10.57 0.62 21.99
CA TYR A 329 -10.50 -0.31 20.88
C TYR A 329 -9.49 0.17 19.83
N GLY A 330 -9.49 1.46 19.50
CA GLY A 330 -8.54 2.05 18.56
C GLY A 330 -7.09 1.89 19.01
N SER A 331 -6.80 2.11 20.30
CA SER A 331 -5.45 1.95 20.84
C SER A 331 -4.98 0.49 20.79
N VAL A 332 -5.82 -0.46 21.21
CA VAL A 332 -5.51 -1.90 21.15
C VAL A 332 -5.32 -2.34 19.70
N LEU A 333 -6.20 -1.91 18.80
CA LEU A 333 -6.12 -2.20 17.37
C LEU A 333 -4.82 -1.67 16.77
N MET A 334 -4.41 -0.45 17.11
CA MET A 334 -3.19 0.15 16.59
C MET A 334 -1.94 -0.57 17.11
N GLN A 335 -1.91 -0.96 18.39
CA GLN A 335 -0.80 -1.70 18.98
C GLN A 335 -0.72 -3.13 18.44
N LEU A 336 -1.84 -3.85 18.33
CA LEU A 336 -1.87 -5.18 17.72
C LEU A 336 -1.51 -5.10 16.22
N GLY A 337 -1.98 -4.03 15.58
CA GLY A 337 -1.59 -3.61 14.24
C GLY A 337 -0.08 -3.53 14.08
N TRP A 338 0.59 -2.87 15.00
CA TRP A 338 2.04 -2.72 15.01
C TRP A 338 2.79 -4.03 15.21
N MET A 339 2.30 -4.89 16.12
CA MET A 339 2.89 -6.18 16.45
C MET A 339 2.78 -7.20 15.30
N LEU A 340 1.68 -7.18 14.54
CA LEU A 340 1.43 -8.12 13.44
C LEU A 340 2.03 -7.70 12.10
N ARG A 341 2.73 -6.56 12.05
CA ARG A 341 3.46 -6.12 10.85
C ARG A 341 4.41 -7.23 10.36
N PRO A 342 4.64 -7.34 9.04
CA PRO A 342 4.19 -6.44 7.98
C PRO A 342 2.76 -6.71 7.50
N TRP A 343 2.09 -5.63 7.07
CA TRP A 343 0.79 -5.63 6.37
C TRP A 343 0.95 -5.44 4.87
N VAL A 344 1.95 -4.65 4.47
CA VAL A 344 2.29 -4.36 3.08
C VAL A 344 3.71 -4.86 2.83
N GLY A 345 3.81 -5.97 2.09
CA GLY A 345 4.84 -6.28 1.10
C GLY A 345 6.33 -6.25 1.40
N THR A 346 6.82 -6.00 2.62
CA THR A 346 8.27 -6.12 2.85
C THR A 346 8.65 -7.59 2.92
N ARG A 347 9.27 -8.11 1.85
CA ARG A 347 9.97 -9.40 1.89
C ARG A 347 11.17 -9.27 2.82
N ASP A 348 11.38 -10.30 3.63
CA ASP A 348 12.57 -10.40 4.45
C ASP A 348 13.81 -10.49 3.53
N PRO A 349 14.84 -9.64 3.71
CA PRO A 349 15.99 -9.61 2.82
C PRO A 349 16.88 -10.86 2.94
N VAL A 350 16.78 -11.63 4.03
CA VAL A 350 17.57 -12.85 4.28
C VAL A 350 16.85 -14.07 3.72
N TYR A 351 15.54 -14.18 3.95
CA TYR A 351 14.78 -15.38 3.60
C TYR A 351 13.92 -15.23 2.34
N ASN A 352 13.85 -14.05 1.72
CA ASN A 352 12.99 -13.71 0.58
C ASN A 352 11.51 -14.15 0.76
N THR A 353 11.08 -14.33 2.01
CA THR A 353 9.72 -14.71 2.40
C THR A 353 9.04 -13.53 3.10
N VAL A 354 7.71 -13.57 3.19
CA VAL A 354 6.98 -12.57 3.96
C VAL A 354 6.79 -13.09 5.39
N PRO A 355 7.38 -12.45 6.41
CA PRO A 355 7.28 -12.96 7.78
C PRO A 355 5.85 -12.82 8.34
N PHE A 356 5.42 -13.80 9.14
CA PHE A 356 4.12 -13.78 9.81
C PHE A 356 4.06 -12.68 10.87
N ALA A 357 5.14 -12.43 11.59
CA ALA A 357 5.28 -11.26 12.47
C ALA A 357 6.75 -10.84 12.44
N ARG A 358 7.02 -9.55 12.57
CA ARG A 358 8.39 -9.09 12.81
C ARG A 358 8.80 -9.41 14.25
N PRO A 359 10.11 -9.56 14.52
CA PRO A 359 10.63 -9.57 15.87
C PRO A 359 10.11 -8.35 16.64
N TYR A 360 9.83 -8.54 17.94
CA TYR A 360 9.29 -7.49 18.80
C TYR A 360 10.17 -6.24 18.70
N SER A 361 9.59 -5.16 18.18
CA SER A 361 10.30 -3.92 17.91
C SER A 361 9.43 -2.74 18.28
N GLY A 362 9.68 -2.21 19.48
CA GLY A 362 9.14 -0.94 19.97
C GLY A 362 7.61 -0.91 20.16
N ASN A 363 7.10 0.30 20.24
CA ASN A 363 5.71 0.63 20.55
C ASN A 363 5.21 1.67 19.53
N VAL A 364 4.02 1.48 18.98
CA VAL A 364 3.47 2.37 17.94
C VAL A 364 3.34 3.81 18.40
N PHE A 365 2.99 4.03 19.67
CA PHE A 365 2.82 5.37 20.24
C PHE A 365 4.15 6.11 20.37
N ILE A 366 5.23 5.39 20.71
CA ILE A 366 6.59 5.95 20.75
C ILE A 366 7.03 6.37 19.34
N GLU A 367 6.78 5.53 18.34
CA GLU A 367 7.15 5.86 16.96
C GLU A 367 6.39 7.09 16.43
N ILE A 368 5.09 7.19 16.73
CA ILE A 368 4.29 8.35 16.33
C ILE A 368 4.85 9.63 16.96
N ILE A 369 5.16 9.62 18.26
CA ILE A 369 5.76 10.77 18.94
C ILE A 369 7.10 11.14 18.33
N HIS A 370 7.97 10.15 18.06
CA HIS A 370 9.25 10.41 17.40
C HIS A 370 9.09 10.97 15.99
N THR A 371 8.09 10.49 15.25
CA THR A 371 7.80 10.99 13.90
C THR A 371 7.31 12.43 13.95
N LEU A 372 6.41 12.76 14.89
CA LEU A 372 5.91 14.12 15.08
C LEU A 372 7.02 15.09 15.51
N ASN A 373 7.97 14.66 16.33
CA ASN A 373 9.10 15.49 16.76
C ASN A 373 10.16 15.72 15.66
N ARG A 374 10.11 14.96 14.57
CA ARG A 374 11.01 15.10 13.40
C ARG A 374 10.40 15.94 12.27
N LEU A 375 9.09 16.20 12.35
CA LEU A 375 8.37 17.16 11.49
C LEU A 375 8.47 18.56 12.12
#